data_AF-A0A1G2XW23-F1
#
_entry.id   AF-A0A1G2XW23-F1
#
_cell.length_a   1.000
_cell.length_b   1.000
_cell.length_c   1.000
_cell.angle_alpha   90.00
_cell.angle_beta   90.00
_cell.angle_gamma   90.00
#
_symmetry.space_group_name_H-M   'P 1'
#
loop_
_entity.id
_entity.type
_entity.pdbx_description
1 polymer ?
#
loop_
_entity_poly.entity_id
_entity_poly.type
_entity_poly.pdbx_seq_one_letter_code
_entity_poly.pdbx_strand_id
1 'polypeptide(L)'
;MLVQEIQTAKLKKITKRELLDLLEKIPGRIEMLPDKDKAFINLFLASQNFRNIAAAAQVHEATIARRIKKIADRISNNNFVNALSNKNLTPLKMKIMKDYFINDLPMNKIARNNKISYYEVRKLIKSAGKR
;
A
#
# COMPACT_ATOMS: atom_id res chain seq x y z
N MET A 1 -1.79 28.11 -10.70
CA MET A 1 -2.31 26.74 -10.90
C MET A 1 -1.13 25.79 -10.95
N LEU A 2 -0.72 25.26 -9.79
CA LEU A 2 0.43 24.35 -9.66
C LEU A 2 -0.10 22.93 -9.46
N VAL A 3 -0.26 22.19 -10.56
CA VAL A 3 -0.47 20.74 -10.52
C VAL A 3 0.52 20.12 -11.50
N GLN A 4 1.80 20.11 -11.12
CA GLN A 4 2.81 19.28 -11.77
C GLN A 4 3.76 18.74 -10.69
N GLU A 5 4.17 17.48 -10.88
CA GLU A 5 5.15 16.71 -10.11
C GLU A 5 4.65 15.91 -8.89
N ILE A 6 3.82 14.89 -9.14
CA ILE A 6 4.00 13.61 -8.43
C ILE A 6 4.24 12.52 -9.48
N GLN A 7 5.33 12.68 -10.23
CA GLN A 7 5.90 11.62 -11.04
C GLN A 7 6.67 10.68 -10.11
N THR A 8 6.14 9.47 -9.95
CA THR A 8 6.86 8.19 -9.81
C THR A 8 8.36 8.26 -9.51
N ALA A 9 8.74 8.79 -8.36
CA ALA A 9 10.08 8.62 -7.82
C ALA A 9 10.07 7.37 -6.95
N LYS A 10 10.82 6.34 -7.36
CA LYS A 10 11.29 5.29 -6.46
C LYS A 10 11.91 6.01 -5.25
N LEU A 11 11.21 6.01 -4.12
CA LEU A 11 11.51 6.95 -3.04
C LEU A 11 12.99 6.86 -2.64
N LYS A 12 13.72 7.95 -2.91
CA LYS A 12 14.97 8.30 -2.22
C LYS A 12 14.79 7.97 -0.74
N LYS A 13 15.83 7.48 -0.06
CA LYS A 13 15.83 7.08 1.36
C LYS A 13 14.94 8.01 2.21
N ILE A 14 13.67 7.64 2.41
CA ILE A 14 12.77 8.38 3.30
C ILE A 14 13.35 8.31 4.70
N THR A 15 13.48 9.47 5.32
CA THR A 15 13.84 9.61 6.72
C THR A 15 12.65 9.23 7.60
N LYS A 16 12.91 8.92 8.87
CA LYS A 16 11.85 8.56 9.82
C LYS A 16 10.84 9.71 10.01
N ARG A 17 11.29 10.96 9.98
CA ARG A 17 10.43 12.14 10.17
C ARG A 17 9.48 12.33 9.00
N GLU A 18 9.99 12.28 7.77
CA GLU A 18 9.16 12.35 6.55
C GLU A 18 8.12 11.23 6.50
N LEU A 19 8.48 10.03 7.00
CA LEU A 19 7.55 8.91 7.10
C LEU A 19 6.41 9.19 8.09
N LEU A 20 6.70 9.80 9.24
CA LEU A 20 5.68 10.18 10.21
C LEU A 20 4.76 11.27 9.63
N ASP A 21 5.34 12.34 9.09
CA ASP A 21 4.59 13.44 8.49
C ASP A 21 3.66 12.96 7.36
N LEU A 22 4.11 11.98 6.57
CA LEU A 22 3.33 11.37 5.52
C LEU A 22 2.13 10.61 6.11
N LEU A 23 2.35 9.76 7.11
CA LEU A 23 1.30 8.93 7.71
C LEU A 23 0.24 9.78 8.42
N GLU A 24 0.66 10.84 9.10
CA GLU A 24 -0.25 11.78 9.79
C GLU A 24 -1.15 12.56 8.82
N LYS A 25 -0.68 12.83 7.59
CA LYS A 25 -1.44 13.59 6.58
C LYS A 25 -2.53 12.77 5.87
N ILE A 26 -2.52 11.44 5.95
CA ILE A 26 -3.45 10.56 5.20
C ILE A 26 -4.19 9.54 6.07
N PRO A 27 -4.81 9.94 7.20
CA PRO A 27 -5.46 9.01 8.13
C PRO A 27 -6.58 8.20 7.45
N GLY A 28 -7.35 8.81 6.54
CA GLY A 28 -8.41 8.11 5.81
C GLY A 28 -7.90 6.96 4.92
N ARG A 29 -6.65 7.02 4.42
CA ARG A 29 -6.06 5.91 3.66
C ARG A 29 -5.57 4.78 4.57
N ILE A 30 -5.15 5.10 5.79
CA ILE A 30 -4.73 4.12 6.80
C ILE A 30 -5.93 3.28 7.25
N GLU A 31 -7.09 3.91 7.42
CA GLU A 31 -8.34 3.22 7.78
C GLU A 31 -8.79 2.18 6.75
N MET A 32 -8.35 2.31 5.50
CA MET A 32 -8.67 1.40 4.40
C MET A 32 -7.66 0.25 4.25
N LEU A 33 -6.63 0.21 5.10
CA LEU A 33 -5.66 -0.88 5.11
C LEU A 33 -6.24 -2.15 5.76
N PRO A 34 -5.69 -3.34 5.41
CA PRO A 34 -5.96 -4.55 6.16
C PRO A 34 -5.59 -4.38 7.64
N ASP A 35 -6.34 -5.02 8.55
CA ASP A 35 -6.19 -4.87 10.01
C ASP A 35 -4.74 -5.02 10.48
N LYS A 36 -4.02 -5.99 9.92
CA LYS A 36 -2.61 -6.22 10.25
C LYS A 36 -1.73 -5.01 9.90
N ASP A 37 -1.89 -4.47 8.69
CA ASP A 37 -1.09 -3.32 8.24
C ASP A 37 -1.49 -2.05 9.00
N LYS A 38 -2.79 -1.88 9.28
CA LYS A 38 -3.31 -0.80 10.14
C LYS A 38 -2.71 -0.84 11.54
N ALA A 39 -2.66 -2.02 12.17
CA ALA A 39 -2.06 -2.21 13.49
C ALA A 39 -0.56 -1.81 13.50
N PHE A 40 0.20 -2.20 12.48
CA PHE A 40 1.61 -1.80 12.36
C PHE A 40 1.80 -0.29 12.24
N ILE A 41 0.97 0.38 11.43
CA ILE A 41 1.03 1.83 11.28
C ILE A 41 0.63 2.54 12.57
N ASN A 42 -0.45 2.11 13.23
CA ASN A 42 -0.90 2.71 14.48
C ASN A 42 0.13 2.54 15.60
N LEU A 43 0.75 1.37 15.71
CA LEU A 43 1.80 1.14 16.70
C LEU A 43 3.05 1.98 16.39
N PHE A 44 3.34 2.23 15.11
CA PHE A 44 4.42 3.14 14.71
C PHE A 44 4.10 4.61 15.02
N LEU A 45 2.88 5.07 14.77
CA LEU A 45 2.45 6.43 15.14
C LEU A 45 2.50 6.64 16.65
N ALA A 46 2.11 5.64 17.44
CA ALA A 46 2.11 5.71 18.89
C ALA A 46 3.52 5.63 19.51
N SER A 47 4.35 4.68 19.06
CA SER A 47 5.67 4.46 19.66
C SER A 47 6.77 5.32 19.05
N GLN A 48 6.58 5.75 17.80
CA GLN A 48 7.60 6.35 16.95
C GLN A 48 8.93 5.58 16.98
N ASN A 49 8.96 4.27 17.24
CA ASN A 49 10.20 3.53 17.40
C ASN A 49 10.08 2.12 16.81
N PHE A 50 10.83 1.86 15.74
CA PHE A 50 10.84 0.57 15.07
C PHE A 50 11.27 -0.57 15.99
N ARG A 51 12.18 -0.31 16.94
CA ARG A 51 12.68 -1.32 17.87
C ARG A 51 11.59 -1.83 18.81
N ASN A 52 10.72 -0.94 19.30
CA ASN A 52 9.63 -1.33 20.21
C ASN A 52 8.62 -2.22 19.51
N ILE A 53 8.27 -1.88 18.28
CA ILE A 53 7.40 -2.69 17.41
C ILE A 53 8.03 -4.05 17.13
N ALA A 54 9.32 -4.06 16.81
CA ALA A 54 10.09 -5.26 16.48
C ALA A 54 10.15 -6.23 17.68
N ALA A 55 10.39 -5.71 18.88
CA ALA A 55 10.36 -6.49 20.11
C ALA A 55 8.97 -7.10 20.37
N ALA A 56 7.90 -6.31 20.24
CA ALA A 56 6.53 -6.79 20.42
C ALA A 56 6.13 -7.86 19.38
N ALA A 57 6.60 -7.72 18.15
CA ALA A 57 6.32 -8.66 17.06
C ALA A 57 7.34 -9.81 16.94
N GLN A 58 8.35 -9.87 17.82
CA GLN A 58 9.44 -10.85 17.80
C GLN A 58 10.14 -10.99 16.42
N VAL A 59 10.39 -9.86 15.76
CA VAL A 59 11.07 -9.81 14.45
C VAL A 59 12.19 -8.77 14.46
N HIS A 60 13.05 -8.82 13.45
CA HIS A 60 14.14 -7.84 13.32
C HIS A 60 13.63 -6.43 12.99
N GLU A 61 14.26 -5.39 13.56
CA GLU A 61 13.91 -3.97 13.36
C GLU A 61 13.84 -3.58 11.87
N ALA A 62 14.84 -4.02 11.10
CA ALA A 62 14.87 -3.78 9.65
C ALA A 62 13.66 -4.36 8.91
N THR A 63 13.07 -5.46 9.39
CA THR A 63 11.87 -6.06 8.80
C THR A 63 10.67 -5.16 9.00
N ILE A 64 10.51 -4.61 10.21
CA ILE A 64 9.45 -3.64 10.52
C ILE A 64 9.63 -2.35 9.71
N ALA A 65 10.84 -1.79 9.69
CA ALA A 65 11.13 -0.57 8.95
C ALA A 65 10.83 -0.75 7.44
N ARG A 66 11.24 -1.88 6.84
CA ARG A 66 10.93 -2.21 5.44
C ARG A 66 9.43 -2.36 5.22
N ARG A 67 8.70 -3.03 6.13
CA ARG A 67 7.25 -3.24 6.01
C ARG A 67 6.49 -1.91 6.06
N ILE A 68 6.79 -1.05 7.03
CA ILE A 68 6.14 0.26 7.18
C ILE A 68 6.42 1.15 5.96
N LYS A 69 7.68 1.19 5.49
CA LYS A 69 8.01 1.93 4.25
C LYS A 69 7.22 1.41 3.06
N LYS A 70 7.14 0.09 2.87
CA LYS A 70 6.34 -0.51 1.78
C LYS A 70 4.85 -0.14 1.89
N ILE A 71 4.30 -0.11 3.11
CA ILE A 71 2.91 0.32 3.34
C ILE A 71 2.74 1.80 2.97
N ALA A 72 3.64 2.68 3.42
CA ALA A 72 3.63 4.11 3.12
C ALA A 72 3.71 4.37 1.61
N ASP A 73 4.62 3.71 0.91
CA ASP A 73 4.75 3.80 -0.56
C ASP A 73 3.45 3.39 -1.26
N ARG A 74 2.82 2.32 -0.78
CA ARG A 74 1.58 1.79 -1.32
C ARG A 74 0.43 2.78 -1.14
N ILE A 75 0.22 3.30 0.06
CA ILE A 75 -0.90 4.22 0.35
C ILE A 75 -0.69 5.61 -0.27
N SER A 76 0.54 6.04 -0.50
CA SER A 76 0.83 7.29 -1.20
C SER A 76 0.58 7.21 -2.70
N ASN A 77 0.60 6.01 -3.28
CA ASN A 77 0.40 5.80 -4.70
C ASN A 77 -1.06 6.08 -5.12
N ASN A 78 -1.26 6.81 -6.21
CA ASN A 78 -2.59 7.09 -6.78
C ASN A 78 -3.36 5.80 -7.15
N ASN A 79 -2.65 4.71 -7.46
CA ASN A 79 -3.27 3.42 -7.72
C ASN A 79 -4.07 2.87 -6.52
N PHE A 80 -3.67 3.22 -5.29
CA PHE A 80 -4.41 2.86 -4.07
C PHE A 80 -5.80 3.51 -4.08
N VAL A 81 -5.87 4.81 -4.38
CA VAL A 81 -7.13 5.55 -4.47
C VAL A 81 -7.99 5.06 -5.64
N ASN A 82 -7.36 4.79 -6.79
CA ASN A 82 -8.05 4.25 -7.96
C ASN A 82 -8.68 2.87 -7.68
N ALA A 83 -8.02 2.03 -6.87
CA ALA A 83 -8.55 0.74 -6.43
C ALA A 83 -9.75 0.86 -5.48
N LEU A 84 -9.99 2.04 -4.90
CA LEU A 84 -11.13 2.30 -4.00
C LEU A 84 -12.33 2.90 -4.72
N SER A 85 -12.11 3.74 -5.74
CA SER A 85 -13.14 4.67 -6.24
C SER A 85 -13.53 4.49 -7.71
N ASN A 86 -12.91 3.58 -8.47
CA ASN A 86 -13.19 3.47 -9.90
C ASN A 86 -14.52 2.75 -10.21
N LYS A 87 -15.63 3.51 -10.21
CA LYS A 87 -17.00 3.04 -10.49
C LYS A 87 -17.18 2.37 -11.86
N ASN A 88 -16.25 2.58 -12.80
CA ASN A 88 -16.33 2.03 -14.16
C ASN A 88 -15.72 0.61 -14.27
N LEU A 89 -15.21 0.04 -13.17
CA LEU A 89 -14.70 -1.32 -13.15
C LEU A 89 -15.80 -2.33 -12.81
N THR A 90 -15.75 -3.48 -13.48
CA THR A 90 -16.58 -4.62 -13.08
C THR A 90 -16.22 -5.07 -11.65
N PRO A 91 -17.15 -5.70 -10.91
CA PRO A 91 -16.88 -6.16 -9.54
C PRO A 91 -15.63 -7.02 -9.41
N LEU A 92 -15.38 -7.90 -10.40
CA LEU A 92 -14.18 -8.73 -10.46
C LEU A 92 -12.90 -7.90 -10.61
N LYS A 93 -12.88 -6.93 -11.53
CA LYS A 93 -11.71 -6.06 -11.74
C LYS A 93 -11.46 -5.20 -10.51
N MET A 94 -12.51 -4.68 -9.88
CA MET A 94 -12.42 -3.94 -8.63
C MET A 94 -11.81 -4.80 -7.52
N LYS A 95 -12.27 -6.05 -7.36
CA LYS A 95 -11.72 -7.00 -6.39
C LYS A 95 -10.23 -7.27 -6.62
N ILE A 96 -9.82 -7.55 -7.87
CA ILE A 96 -8.41 -7.77 -8.25
C ILE A 96 -7.56 -6.55 -7.91
N MET A 97 -8.07 -5.34 -8.18
CA MET A 97 -7.40 -4.08 -7.87
C MET A 97 -7.20 -3.90 -6.37
N LYS A 98 -8.24 -4.14 -5.56
CA LYS A 98 -8.14 -4.10 -4.09
C LYS A 98 -7.17 -5.14 -3.56
N ASP A 99 -7.26 -6.38 -4.05
CA ASP A 99 -6.37 -7.46 -3.64
C ASP A 99 -4.89 -7.14 -3.89
N TYR A 100 -4.59 -6.48 -5.00
CA TYR A 100 -3.22 -6.11 -5.33
C TYR A 100 -2.77 -4.83 -4.62
N PHE A 101 -3.49 -3.72 -4.81
CA PHE A 101 -3.03 -2.40 -4.37
C PHE A 101 -3.32 -2.10 -2.90
N ILE A 102 -4.30 -2.77 -2.28
CA ILE A 102 -4.65 -2.56 -0.87
C ILE A 102 -4.14 -3.72 -0.03
N ASN A 103 -4.50 -4.95 -0.41
CA ASN A 103 -4.18 -6.15 0.38
C ASN A 103 -2.75 -6.67 0.16
N ASP A 104 -1.98 -6.10 -0.79
CA ASP A 104 -0.60 -6.53 -1.15
C ASP A 104 -0.50 -8.04 -1.41
N LEU A 105 -1.53 -8.62 -2.03
CA LEU A 105 -1.52 -10.02 -2.43
C LEU A 105 -0.69 -10.22 -3.70
N PRO A 106 0.10 -11.30 -3.80
CA PRO A 106 0.85 -11.59 -5.01
C PRO A 106 -0.11 -11.96 -6.15
N MET A 107 0.18 -11.51 -7.37
CA MET A 107 -0.66 -11.74 -8.55
C MET A 107 -1.01 -13.23 -8.76
N ASN A 108 -0.09 -14.15 -8.46
CA ASN A 108 -0.33 -15.60 -8.54
C ASN A 108 -1.46 -16.05 -7.60
N LYS A 109 -1.50 -15.50 -6.38
CA LYS A 109 -2.56 -15.80 -5.41
C LYS A 109 -3.88 -15.19 -5.84
N ILE A 110 -3.86 -13.97 -6.40
CA ILE A 110 -5.05 -13.32 -6.95
C ILE A 110 -5.63 -14.13 -8.11
N ALA A 111 -4.77 -14.58 -9.04
CA ALA A 111 -5.15 -15.40 -10.18
C ALA A 111 -5.84 -16.70 -9.72
N ARG A 112 -5.20 -17.42 -8.77
CA ARG A 112 -5.75 -18.63 -8.18
C ARG A 112 -7.10 -18.39 -7.49
N ASN A 113 -7.19 -17.36 -6.65
CA ASN A 113 -8.40 -17.05 -5.87
C ASN A 113 -9.60 -16.67 -6.75
N ASN A 114 -9.35 -16.14 -7.94
CA ASN A 114 -10.39 -15.67 -8.85
C ASN A 114 -10.55 -16.57 -10.09
N LYS A 115 -9.85 -17.71 -10.16
CA LYS A 115 -9.89 -18.67 -11.29
C LYS A 115 -9.64 -18.03 -12.66
N ILE A 116 -8.71 -17.08 -12.71
CA ILE A 116 -8.30 -16.39 -13.95
C ILE A 116 -6.81 -16.58 -14.19
N SER A 117 -6.35 -16.27 -15.39
CA SER A 117 -4.93 -16.40 -15.73
C SER A 117 -4.09 -15.31 -15.04
N TYR A 118 -2.83 -15.64 -14.76
CA TYR A 118 -1.84 -14.65 -14.31
C TYR A 118 -1.73 -13.47 -15.29
N TYR A 119 -1.82 -13.75 -16.59
CA TYR A 119 -1.71 -12.74 -17.64
C TYR A 119 -2.84 -11.72 -17.57
N GLU A 120 -4.07 -12.14 -17.31
CA GLU A 120 -5.21 -11.23 -17.13
C GLU A 120 -5.03 -10.33 -15.91
N VAL A 121 -4.59 -10.88 -14.78
CA VAL A 121 -4.26 -10.10 -13.57
C VAL A 121 -3.19 -9.05 -13.90
N ARG A 122 -2.10 -9.46 -14.55
CA ARG A 122 -1.01 -8.56 -14.95
C ARG A 122 -1.49 -7.46 -15.90
N LYS A 123 -2.32 -7.82 -16.90
CA LYS A 123 -2.88 -6.87 -17.88
C LYS A 123 -3.75 -5.82 -17.18
N LEU A 124 -4.60 -6.25 -16.24
CA LEU A 124 -5.45 -5.34 -15.46
C LEU A 124 -4.63 -4.38 -14.62
N ILE A 125 -3.66 -4.88 -13.84
CA ILE A 125 -2.81 -4.05 -12.98
C ILE A 125 -2.00 -3.04 -13.82
N LYS A 126 -1.42 -3.48 -14.95
CA LYS A 126 -0.67 -2.60 -15.85
C LYS A 126 -1.55 -1.54 -16.49
N SER A 127 -2.81 -1.85 -16.80
CA SER A 127 -3.76 -0.88 -17.36
C SER A 127 -4.17 0.20 -16.35
N ALA A 128 -4.15 -0.13 -15.05
CA ALA A 128 -4.49 0.82 -14.01
C ALA A 128 -3.37 1.83 -13.72
N GLY A 129 -2.10 1.41 -13.82
CA GLY A 129 -0.94 2.28 -13.59
C GLY A 129 -0.55 3.18 -14.77
N LYS A 130 -1.35 3.24 -15.84
CA LYS A 130 -1.06 3.96 -17.10
C LYS A 130 -1.88 5.25 -17.28
N ARG A 131 -2.45 5.82 -16.21
CA ARG A 131 -3.27 7.04 -16.28
C ARG A 131 -2.62 8.19 -15.54
#